data_AF-A0A352D9E4-F1
#
_entry.id   AF-A0A352D9E4-F1
#
_cell.length_a   1.000
_cell.length_b   1.000
_cell.length_c   1.000
_cell.angle_alpha   90.00
_cell.angle_beta   90.00
_cell.angle_gamma   90.00
#
_symmetry.space_group_name_H-M   'P 1'
#
loop_
_entity.id
_entity.type
_entity.pdbx_description
1 polymer ?
#
loop_
_entity_poly.entity_id
_entity_poly.type
_entity_poly.pdbx_seq_one_letter_code
_entity_poly.pdbx_strand_id
1 'polypeptide(L)'
;MRLNIPGKFLLPALLMACGLWPAALRAQVLTEGATSYNEVPEEVVIKSESEEKLRTARPPLKIKTEEFETIRKSLAPDRDLFLSESGDFMSLSRNYPERLFSGRMIQPWRAGFSDKTVIAFYPRRKFEEVFNKNYTEKTAKGMDWTLSVTDEEGKIFHKYSGSGLPPEFIDWTGENDQREWIKAGHNYAPIYVFVDNAGTPRTVVGDVIKFTAIVFQKGASLTVSLDSVSVFGPTKSMKTVDKVQGEALLSATADLIKRRYYNLPVKVNVYAQTKELAESQAGQIRDFLGKELMAGESVIASEGFEESYARQRIDIVLLNK
;
A
#
# COMPACT_ATOMS: atom_id res chain seq x y z
N MET A 1 -50.85 -31.00 1.86
CA MET A 1 -50.14 -31.99 2.69
C MET A 1 -49.36 -31.21 3.75
N ARG A 2 -49.83 -31.22 5.00
CA ARG A 2 -49.23 -30.60 6.19
C ARG A 2 -48.43 -31.66 6.94
N LEU A 3 -47.29 -31.28 7.54
CA LEU A 3 -46.64 -31.87 8.74
C LEU A 3 -45.40 -30.98 9.00
N ASN A 4 -45.36 -30.04 9.94
CA ASN A 4 -45.53 -30.07 11.40
C ASN A 4 -44.33 -30.69 12.16
N ILE A 5 -43.44 -29.78 12.63
CA ILE A 5 -42.56 -29.64 13.84
C ILE A 5 -42.69 -30.70 14.98
N PRO A 6 -41.91 -30.71 16.11
CA PRO A 6 -40.63 -30.08 16.55
C PRO A 6 -39.67 -31.01 17.39
N GLY A 7 -38.51 -30.50 17.87
CA GLY A 7 -37.78 -31.17 18.96
C GLY A 7 -36.53 -30.49 19.57
N LYS A 8 -36.73 -29.82 20.72
CA LYS A 8 -35.95 -29.80 22.01
C LYS A 8 -34.43 -29.51 22.02
N PHE A 9 -33.94 -28.43 22.65
CA PHE A 9 -33.57 -28.27 24.08
C PHE A 9 -32.49 -29.23 24.62
N LEU A 10 -31.33 -28.70 25.05
CA LEU A 10 -30.70 -28.95 26.36
C LEU A 10 -29.34 -28.20 26.54
N LEU A 11 -29.23 -27.47 27.65
CA LEU A 11 -27.98 -27.07 28.32
C LEU A 11 -27.26 -28.31 28.88
N PRO A 12 -25.95 -28.19 29.23
CA PRO A 12 -25.62 -28.32 30.65
C PRO A 12 -24.57 -27.31 31.15
N ALA A 13 -24.42 -27.37 32.47
CA ALA A 13 -23.85 -26.39 33.37
C ALA A 13 -22.38 -26.64 33.75
N LEU A 14 -21.76 -25.58 34.25
CA LEU A 14 -20.91 -25.49 35.46
C LEU A 14 -19.73 -26.47 35.64
N LEU A 15 -18.52 -25.92 35.69
CA LEU A 15 -17.42 -26.50 36.49
C LEU A 15 -16.58 -25.38 37.11
N MET A 16 -16.56 -25.39 38.45
CA MET A 16 -15.71 -24.59 39.33
C MET A 16 -14.24 -24.98 39.21
N ALA A 17 -13.34 -24.00 39.39
CA ALA A 17 -12.03 -24.24 39.99
C ALA A 17 -11.63 -23.04 40.86
N CYS A 18 -11.66 -23.27 42.17
CA CYS A 18 -11.16 -22.37 43.21
C CYS A 18 -9.62 -22.32 43.19
N GLY A 19 -9.05 -21.12 43.23
CA GLY A 19 -7.63 -20.88 43.51
C GLY A 19 -7.51 -19.93 44.69
N LEU A 20 -7.13 -20.49 45.84
CA LEU A 20 -7.06 -19.87 47.16
C LEU A 20 -5.87 -18.90 47.30
N TRP A 21 -6.16 -17.71 47.82
CA TRP A 21 -5.22 -16.80 48.47
C TRP A 21 -4.84 -17.32 49.87
N PRO A 22 -3.59 -17.16 50.32
CA PRO A 22 -3.30 -17.10 51.75
C PRO A 22 -2.79 -15.70 52.15
N ALA A 23 -3.57 -15.03 52.99
CA ALA A 23 -3.13 -13.91 53.81
C ALA A 23 -2.55 -14.46 55.12
N ALA A 24 -1.30 -14.10 55.43
CA ALA A 24 -0.68 -14.38 56.71
C ALA A 24 -0.76 -13.14 57.63
N LEU A 25 -0.92 -13.47 58.91
CA LEU A 25 -1.38 -12.68 60.04
C LEU A 25 -0.32 -11.76 60.70
N ARG A 26 -0.89 -10.83 61.49
CA ARG A 26 -0.39 -10.21 62.75
C ARG A 26 0.70 -9.15 62.65
N ALA A 27 0.74 -8.11 63.49
CA ALA A 27 -0.24 -7.43 64.35
C ALA A 27 0.51 -6.23 64.97
N GLN A 28 -0.17 -5.08 65.02
CA GLN A 28 -0.15 -4.01 66.03
C GLN A 28 1.10 -3.75 66.91
N VAL A 29 1.45 -2.48 67.10
CA VAL A 29 1.18 -1.67 68.32
C VAL A 29 1.80 -0.26 68.17
N LEU A 30 1.26 0.65 68.98
CA LEU A 30 1.17 2.11 68.93
C LEU A 30 2.36 2.92 69.53
N THR A 31 2.31 4.23 69.24
CA THR A 31 2.57 5.41 70.11
C THR A 31 4.00 5.86 70.47
N GLU A 32 4.32 7.08 69.99
CA GLU A 32 4.73 8.31 70.71
C GLU A 32 5.50 8.25 72.05
N GLY A 33 6.48 9.15 72.18
CA GLY A 33 6.56 10.06 73.35
C GLY A 33 7.72 9.92 74.34
N ALA A 34 8.60 10.93 74.32
CA ALA A 34 9.18 11.66 75.46
C ALA A 34 10.00 10.96 76.59
N THR A 35 11.30 11.29 76.60
CA THR A 35 12.17 11.77 77.72
C THR A 35 11.94 11.37 79.19
N SER A 36 13.02 10.92 79.88
CA SER A 36 13.48 11.36 81.24
C SER A 36 14.65 10.47 81.72
N TYR A 37 15.92 10.93 81.72
CA TYR A 37 16.73 11.46 82.84
C TYR A 37 16.80 10.63 84.14
N ASN A 38 18.01 10.16 84.52
CA ASN A 38 18.85 10.77 85.57
C ASN A 38 20.05 9.88 85.93
N GLU A 39 21.25 10.47 85.96
CA GLU A 39 22.22 10.33 87.05
C GLU A 39 23.29 11.44 86.87
N VAL A 40 23.71 12.04 87.98
CA VAL A 40 24.26 13.41 88.16
C VAL A 40 25.68 13.29 88.81
N PRO A 41 26.43 14.37 89.11
CA PRO A 41 27.40 15.20 88.33
C PRO A 41 28.88 15.02 88.80
N GLU A 42 29.89 15.60 88.14
CA GLU A 42 30.70 16.82 88.49
C GLU A 42 31.93 16.77 87.54
N GLU A 43 32.60 17.81 87.02
CA GLU A 43 33.10 19.08 87.58
C GLU A 43 33.48 20.04 86.42
N VAL A 44 33.80 21.26 86.83
CA VAL A 44 33.89 22.59 86.18
C VAL A 44 35.17 22.87 85.39
N VAL A 45 35.00 23.44 84.17
CA VAL A 45 35.69 24.60 83.51
C VAL A 45 37.24 24.54 83.32
N ILE A 46 37.80 24.86 82.14
CA ILE A 46 38.33 26.20 81.75
C ILE A 46 38.55 26.28 80.23
N LYS A 47 38.30 27.48 79.67
CA LYS A 47 38.34 27.88 78.26
C LYS A 47 39.73 28.28 77.75
N SER A 48 39.84 28.25 76.40
CA SER A 48 40.72 29.01 75.47
C SER A 48 42.23 28.72 75.54
N GLU A 49 43.00 28.68 74.46
CA GLU A 49 43.00 29.51 73.24
C GLU A 49 43.40 28.72 71.98
N SER A 50 42.96 29.23 70.83
CA SER A 50 43.45 28.99 69.46
C SER A 50 44.96 29.33 69.35
N GLU A 51 45.78 28.78 68.43
CA GLU A 51 45.74 29.00 66.99
C GLU A 51 46.71 28.06 66.22
N GLU A 52 46.21 27.63 65.06
CA GLU A 52 46.86 27.64 63.74
C GLU A 52 48.11 26.78 63.41
N LYS A 53 47.84 25.74 62.62
CA LYS A 53 48.76 25.29 61.55
C LYS A 53 48.13 25.59 60.19
N LEU A 54 48.66 26.61 59.51
CA LEU A 54 48.34 26.99 58.13
C LEU A 54 48.54 25.80 57.17
N ARG A 55 47.45 25.36 56.51
CA ARG A 55 47.50 24.45 55.36
C ARG A 55 46.99 25.18 54.13
N THR A 56 47.93 25.64 53.30
CA THR A 56 47.69 26.12 51.94
C THR A 56 47.21 24.97 51.04
N ALA A 57 45.90 24.83 50.87
CA ALA A 57 45.32 23.97 49.85
C ALA A 57 45.15 24.78 48.54
N ARG A 58 45.87 24.40 47.48
CA ARG A 58 45.67 25.01 46.15
C ARG A 58 44.25 24.70 45.65
N PRO A 59 43.53 25.67 45.08
CA PRO A 59 42.17 25.46 44.61
C PRO A 59 42.14 24.51 43.40
N PRO A 60 41.16 23.61 43.31
CA PRO A 60 41.06 22.66 42.22
C PRO A 60 40.62 23.36 40.92
N LEU A 61 41.47 23.27 39.90
CA LEU A 61 41.15 23.75 38.55
C LEU A 61 40.20 22.76 37.87
N LYS A 62 38.95 23.18 37.67
CA LYS A 62 37.97 22.47 36.85
C LYS A 62 38.19 22.85 35.38
N ILE A 63 39.04 22.12 34.68
CA ILE A 63 39.19 22.26 33.23
C ILE A 63 37.99 21.55 32.60
N LYS A 64 37.07 22.31 32.01
CA LYS A 64 35.99 21.76 31.18
C LYS A 64 36.57 21.52 29.79
N THR A 65 36.93 20.27 29.48
CA THR A 65 37.26 19.87 28.11
C THR A 65 35.98 19.50 27.39
N GLU A 66 35.58 20.27 26.38
CA GLU A 66 34.54 19.84 25.45
C GLU A 66 35.16 18.82 24.48
N GLU A 67 34.76 17.56 24.61
CA GLU A 67 35.35 16.38 23.93
C GLU A 67 35.32 16.45 22.38
N PHE A 68 34.65 17.44 21.79
CA PHE A 68 34.43 17.54 20.34
C PHE A 68 34.81 18.90 19.74
N GLU A 69 35.45 19.81 20.49
CA GLU A 69 35.80 21.15 19.96
C GLU A 69 36.80 21.07 18.79
N THR A 70 37.75 20.14 18.88
CA THR A 70 38.76 19.89 17.85
C THR A 70 38.14 19.34 16.56
N ILE A 71 37.18 18.42 16.69
CA ILE A 71 36.48 17.79 15.55
C ILE A 71 35.58 18.81 14.85
N ARG A 72 34.93 19.71 15.61
CA ARG A 72 34.08 20.77 15.02
C ARG A 72 34.88 21.77 14.18
N LYS A 73 36.11 22.11 14.60
CA LYS A 73 36.98 23.02 13.83
C LYS A 73 37.48 22.38 12.54
N SER A 74 37.77 21.07 12.55
CA SER A 74 38.21 20.37 11.34
C SER A 74 37.09 20.12 10.33
N LEU A 75 35.84 20.02 10.79
CA LEU A 75 34.66 19.81 9.93
C LEU A 75 34.04 21.11 9.40
N ALA A 76 34.50 22.27 9.86
CA ALA A 76 34.00 23.58 9.41
C ALA A 76 34.12 23.82 7.89
N PRO A 77 35.23 23.50 7.19
CA PRO A 77 35.34 23.74 5.74
C PRO A 77 34.48 22.79 4.90
N ASP A 78 34.26 21.56 5.37
CA ASP A 78 33.44 20.56 4.68
C ASP A 78 31.95 20.64 5.05
N ARG A 79 31.60 21.58 5.95
CA ARG A 79 30.21 21.77 6.41
C ARG A 79 29.26 22.04 5.25
N ASP A 80 29.70 22.82 4.27
CA ASP A 80 28.89 23.14 3.09
C ASP A 80 28.72 21.93 2.16
N LEU A 81 29.69 21.01 2.13
CA LEU A 81 29.59 19.72 1.43
C LEU A 81 28.63 18.75 2.12
N PHE A 82 28.58 18.76 3.45
CA PHE A 82 27.60 17.97 4.21
C PHE A 82 26.18 18.57 4.17
N LEU A 83 26.07 19.89 4.02
CA LEU A 83 24.79 20.59 3.83
C LEU A 83 24.34 20.60 2.36
N SER A 84 25.24 20.36 1.41
CA SER A 84 24.87 20.11 0.02
C SER A 84 24.23 18.73 -0.07
N GLU A 85 22.91 18.70 0.07
CA GLU A 85 22.11 17.55 -0.34
C GLU A 85 22.41 17.31 -1.83
N SER A 86 23.07 16.20 -2.16
CA SER A 86 23.13 15.75 -3.55
C SER A 86 21.69 15.53 -4.03
N GLY A 87 21.36 15.95 -5.26
CA GLY A 87 20.02 15.81 -5.82
C GLY A 87 19.43 14.39 -5.73
N ASP A 88 20.28 13.37 -5.60
CA ASP A 88 19.90 11.96 -5.48
C ASP A 88 19.45 11.53 -4.06
N PHE A 89 19.75 12.31 -3.02
CA PHE A 89 19.31 12.08 -1.63
C PHE A 89 18.22 13.07 -1.20
N MET A 90 17.46 13.62 -2.15
CA MET A 90 16.20 14.29 -1.86
C MET A 90 15.32 13.35 -1.02
N SER A 91 15.21 13.64 0.28
CA SER A 91 14.46 12.81 1.20
C SER A 91 13.02 12.70 0.72
N LEU A 92 12.50 11.46 0.73
CA LEU A 92 11.10 11.16 0.43
C LEU A 92 10.15 12.17 1.13
N SER A 93 10.52 12.66 2.32
CA SER A 93 9.73 13.60 3.14
C SER A 93 9.57 15.02 2.60
N ARG A 94 10.46 15.55 1.74
CA ARG A 94 10.36 16.96 1.27
C ARG A 94 9.33 17.17 0.16
N ASN A 95 8.96 16.11 -0.56
CA ASN A 95 7.96 16.15 -1.63
C ASN A 95 6.56 15.69 -1.19
N TYR A 96 6.39 15.24 0.06
CA TYR A 96 5.07 15.03 0.64
C TYR A 96 4.84 16.12 1.69
N PRO A 97 3.78 16.94 1.57
CA PRO A 97 3.45 17.82 2.68
C PRO A 97 3.19 16.97 3.93
N GLU A 98 3.92 17.23 5.02
CA GLU A 98 3.71 16.58 6.34
C GLU A 98 2.27 16.75 6.85
N ARG A 99 1.51 17.67 6.23
CA ARG A 99 0.07 17.80 6.37
C ARG A 99 -0.58 17.67 5.01
N LEU A 100 -1.08 16.47 4.74
CA LEU A 100 -2.19 16.31 3.82
C LEU A 100 -3.34 17.16 4.35
N PHE A 101 -4.10 17.80 3.48
CA PHE A 101 -5.29 18.55 3.88
C PHE A 101 -6.27 17.68 4.68
N SER A 102 -6.16 16.34 4.55
CA SER A 102 -6.83 15.33 5.38
C SER A 102 -6.02 14.84 6.57
N GLY A 103 -6.65 14.81 7.75
CA GLY A 103 -6.15 14.11 8.96
C GLY A 103 -6.11 12.58 8.84
N ARG A 104 -6.34 12.01 7.66
CA ARG A 104 -6.29 10.57 7.40
C ARG A 104 -4.88 10.15 6.98
N MET A 105 -4.33 9.17 7.69
CA MET A 105 -3.02 8.58 7.39
C MET A 105 -3.10 7.76 6.10
N ILE A 106 -2.18 8.01 5.16
CA ILE A 106 -2.07 7.24 3.91
C ILE A 106 -1.64 5.80 4.24
N GLN A 107 -2.28 4.80 3.64
CA GLN A 107 -2.00 3.39 3.93
C GLN A 107 -1.41 2.66 2.71
N PRO A 108 -0.06 2.66 2.53
CA PRO A 108 0.61 2.09 1.36
C PRO A 108 0.27 0.63 1.07
N TRP A 109 0.05 -0.15 2.12
CA TRP A 109 -0.21 -1.58 2.03
C TRP A 109 -1.63 -1.91 1.57
N ARG A 110 -2.56 -0.94 1.52
CA ARG A 110 -3.92 -1.15 0.98
C ARG A 110 -3.96 -1.13 -0.54
N ALA A 111 -2.90 -0.64 -1.19
CA ALA A 111 -2.85 -0.56 -2.64
C ALA A 111 -2.42 -1.90 -3.24
N GLY A 112 -3.38 -2.59 -3.88
CA GLY A 112 -3.09 -3.63 -4.87
C GLY A 112 -2.74 -3.06 -6.26
N PHE A 113 -2.52 -1.74 -6.36
CA PHE A 113 -2.12 -1.08 -7.60
C PHE A 113 -0.63 -1.30 -7.82
N SER A 114 -0.27 -2.12 -8.82
CA SER A 114 1.10 -2.13 -9.31
C SER A 114 1.31 -0.86 -10.13
N ASP A 115 2.28 -0.02 -9.73
CA ASP A 115 2.68 1.20 -10.46
C ASP A 115 3.17 0.89 -11.90
N LYS A 116 3.44 -0.39 -12.19
CA LYS A 116 3.71 -0.91 -13.53
C LYS A 116 2.93 -2.21 -13.67
N THR A 117 1.87 -2.21 -14.48
CA THR A 117 1.18 -3.44 -14.89
C THR A 117 2.04 -4.19 -15.91
N VAL A 118 3.24 -4.61 -15.52
CA VAL A 118 4.06 -5.49 -16.34
C VAL A 118 3.54 -6.90 -16.14
N ILE A 119 2.90 -7.41 -17.20
CA ILE A 119 2.41 -8.78 -17.29
C ILE A 119 3.54 -9.60 -17.92
N ALA A 120 4.12 -10.50 -17.14
CA ALA A 120 5.12 -11.43 -17.65
C ALA A 120 4.42 -12.68 -18.20
N PHE A 121 4.52 -12.90 -19.51
CA PHE A 121 4.15 -14.17 -20.13
C PHE A 121 5.33 -15.12 -20.09
N TYR A 122 5.08 -16.43 -20.02
CA TYR A 122 6.14 -17.45 -20.02
C TYR A 122 5.98 -18.43 -21.20
N PRO A 123 6.23 -18.00 -22.45
CA PRO A 123 6.02 -18.85 -23.62
C PRO A 123 6.90 -20.10 -23.61
N ARG A 124 8.13 -20.01 -23.08
CA ARG A 124 9.05 -21.14 -22.95
C ARG A 124 8.49 -22.29 -22.12
N ARG A 125 7.92 -21.97 -20.96
CA ARG A 125 7.31 -22.97 -20.06
C ARG A 125 6.13 -23.68 -20.75
N LYS A 126 5.29 -22.91 -21.45
CA LYS A 126 4.17 -23.47 -22.22
C LYS A 126 4.62 -24.33 -23.39
N PHE A 127 5.71 -23.95 -24.05
CA PHE A 127 6.31 -24.76 -25.09
C PHE A 127 6.80 -26.12 -24.55
N GLU A 128 7.52 -26.13 -23.41
CA GLU A 128 8.02 -27.35 -22.79
C GLU A 128 6.88 -28.29 -22.34
N GLU A 129 5.78 -27.74 -21.81
CA GLU A 129 4.56 -28.49 -21.46
C GLU A 129 3.94 -29.23 -22.67
N VAL A 130 4.03 -28.65 -23.87
CA VAL A 130 3.43 -29.23 -25.09
C VAL A 130 4.26 -30.33 -25.70
N PHE A 131 5.58 -30.14 -25.73
CA PHE A 131 6.48 -31.03 -26.44
C PHE A 131 7.17 -32.07 -25.54
N ASN A 132 7.00 -31.98 -24.21
CA ASN A 132 7.50 -32.94 -23.21
C ASN A 132 8.99 -33.31 -23.40
N LYS A 133 9.79 -32.40 -23.96
CA LYS A 133 11.22 -32.60 -24.28
C LYS A 133 11.98 -31.31 -24.09
N ASN A 134 13.24 -31.42 -23.68
CA ASN A 134 14.17 -30.30 -23.58
C ASN A 134 14.70 -29.95 -24.97
N TYR A 135 14.08 -28.98 -25.65
CA TYR A 135 14.57 -28.49 -26.93
C TYR A 135 15.74 -27.54 -26.74
N THR A 136 16.85 -27.82 -27.44
CA THR A 136 17.98 -26.90 -27.61
C THR A 136 17.73 -25.98 -28.81
N GLU A 137 18.39 -24.82 -28.85
CA GLU A 137 18.30 -23.84 -29.96
C GLU A 137 18.52 -24.47 -31.35
N LYS A 138 19.43 -25.45 -31.46
CA LYS A 138 19.70 -26.16 -32.72
C LYS A 138 18.50 -26.99 -33.21
N THR A 139 17.72 -27.55 -32.29
CA THR A 139 16.59 -28.44 -32.59
C THR A 139 15.31 -27.65 -32.83
N ALA A 140 15.17 -26.48 -32.21
CA ALA A 140 14.04 -25.58 -32.45
C ALA A 140 14.17 -24.76 -33.74
N LYS A 141 15.32 -24.84 -34.43
CA LYS A 141 15.53 -24.16 -35.70
C LYS A 141 14.52 -24.67 -36.74
N GLY A 142 13.60 -23.81 -37.16
CA GLY A 142 12.52 -24.14 -38.09
C GLY A 142 11.12 -24.20 -37.45
N MET A 143 11.02 -24.04 -36.13
CA MET A 143 9.75 -23.88 -35.44
C MET A 143 9.33 -22.42 -35.43
N ASP A 144 8.03 -22.17 -35.50
CA ASP A 144 7.48 -20.83 -35.31
C ASP A 144 6.61 -20.80 -34.07
N TRP A 145 6.61 -19.67 -33.36
CA TRP A 145 5.75 -19.47 -32.22
C TRP A 145 4.99 -18.16 -32.36
N THR A 146 3.77 -18.15 -31.82
CA THR A 146 2.90 -16.99 -31.78
C THR A 146 2.21 -16.95 -30.43
N LEU A 147 2.24 -15.80 -29.78
CA LEU A 147 1.46 -15.49 -28.58
C LEU A 147 0.47 -14.40 -28.95
N SER A 148 -0.82 -14.71 -28.88
CA SER A 148 -1.91 -13.75 -29.12
C SER A 148 -2.67 -13.52 -27.82
N VAL A 149 -2.82 -12.27 -27.39
CA VAL A 149 -3.69 -11.92 -26.27
C VAL A 149 -5.06 -11.58 -26.84
N THR A 150 -6.09 -12.31 -26.44
CA THR A 150 -7.47 -12.10 -26.89
C THR A 150 -8.33 -11.49 -25.80
N ASP A 151 -9.25 -10.61 -26.20
CA ASP A 151 -10.29 -10.03 -25.34
C ASP A 151 -11.45 -11.03 -25.12
N GLU A 152 -12.41 -10.67 -24.27
CA GLU A 152 -13.61 -11.46 -23.96
C GLU A 152 -14.50 -11.73 -25.18
N GLU A 153 -14.45 -10.85 -26.18
CA GLU A 153 -15.14 -11.01 -27.48
C GLU A 153 -14.38 -11.94 -28.45
N GLY A 154 -13.21 -12.48 -28.04
CA GLY A 154 -12.34 -13.31 -28.89
C GLY A 154 -11.50 -12.52 -29.90
N LYS A 155 -11.56 -11.18 -29.87
CA LYS A 155 -10.74 -10.31 -30.72
C LYS A 155 -9.29 -10.30 -30.24
N ILE A 156 -8.34 -10.40 -31.16
CA ILE A 156 -6.92 -10.27 -30.86
C ILE A 156 -6.63 -8.82 -30.45
N PHE A 157 -6.19 -8.63 -29.21
CA PHE A 157 -5.80 -7.34 -28.66
C PHE A 157 -4.34 -7.02 -28.96
N HIS A 158 -3.45 -8.00 -28.85
CA HIS A 158 -2.03 -7.84 -29.15
C HIS A 158 -1.41 -9.19 -29.55
N LYS A 159 -0.31 -9.16 -30.33
CA LYS A 159 0.31 -10.36 -30.88
C LYS A 159 1.84 -10.26 -30.86
N TYR A 160 2.47 -11.27 -30.32
CA TYR A 160 3.90 -11.55 -30.46
C TYR A 160 4.10 -12.75 -31.38
N SER A 161 5.16 -12.73 -32.17
CA SER A 161 5.57 -13.87 -32.97
C SER A 161 7.08 -13.92 -33.11
N GLY A 162 7.62 -15.11 -33.23
CA GLY A 162 9.03 -15.32 -33.51
C GLY A 162 9.27 -16.71 -34.08
N SER A 163 10.48 -16.92 -34.56
CA SER A 163 10.94 -18.23 -35.02
C SER A 163 11.97 -18.78 -34.03
N GLY A 164 12.11 -20.10 -34.04
CA GLY A 164 12.98 -20.84 -33.14
C GLY A 164 12.40 -21.02 -31.75
N LEU A 165 13.29 -20.90 -30.76
CA LEU A 165 12.97 -21.09 -29.36
C LEU A 165 12.19 -19.88 -28.83
N PRO A 166 11.00 -20.06 -28.22
CA PRO A 166 10.34 -18.96 -27.53
C PRO A 166 11.20 -18.45 -26.36
N PRO A 167 11.19 -17.14 -26.07
CA PRO A 167 11.90 -16.57 -24.93
C PRO A 167 11.32 -17.09 -23.61
N GLU A 168 12.15 -17.04 -22.55
CA GLU A 168 11.77 -17.50 -21.21
C GLU A 168 10.56 -16.73 -20.67
N PHE A 169 10.62 -15.40 -20.78
CA PHE A 169 9.52 -14.52 -20.47
C PHE A 169 9.40 -13.37 -21.48
N ILE A 170 8.19 -12.81 -21.59
CA ILE A 170 7.88 -11.61 -22.36
C ILE A 170 7.16 -10.65 -21.42
N ASP A 171 7.76 -9.48 -21.19
CA ASP A 171 7.17 -8.41 -20.40
C ASP A 171 6.25 -7.56 -21.28
N TRP A 172 4.97 -7.55 -20.96
CA TRP A 172 3.97 -6.73 -21.64
C TRP A 172 3.40 -5.67 -20.72
N THR A 173 3.34 -4.43 -21.18
CA THR A 173 2.85 -3.28 -20.41
C THR A 173 1.32 -3.19 -20.34
N GLY A 174 0.60 -3.95 -21.17
CA GLY A 174 -0.85 -3.84 -21.33
C GLY A 174 -1.28 -2.86 -22.44
N GLU A 175 -0.34 -2.30 -23.19
CA GLU A 175 -0.60 -1.44 -24.36
C GLU A 175 -0.51 -2.28 -25.65
N ASN A 176 -1.40 -2.02 -26.61
CA ASN A 176 -1.34 -2.65 -27.94
C ASN A 176 -0.61 -1.77 -28.97
N ASP A 177 -0.46 -2.28 -30.20
CA ASP A 177 0.22 -1.57 -31.30
C ASP A 177 -0.49 -0.28 -31.72
N GLN A 178 -1.78 -0.14 -31.38
CA GLN A 178 -2.61 1.04 -31.65
C GLN A 178 -2.58 2.07 -30.49
N ARG A 179 -1.75 1.84 -29.46
CA ARG A 179 -1.70 2.63 -28.22
C ARG A 179 -2.99 2.64 -27.42
N GLU A 180 -3.78 1.59 -27.57
CA GLU A 180 -4.92 1.31 -26.70
C GLU A 180 -4.44 0.46 -25.52
N TRP A 181 -4.97 0.81 -24.34
CA TRP A 181 -4.67 0.12 -23.10
C TRP A 181 -5.74 -0.93 -22.81
N ILE A 182 -5.32 -2.00 -22.15
CA ILE A 182 -6.24 -2.94 -21.52
C ILE A 182 -7.22 -2.20 -20.60
N LYS A 183 -8.45 -2.72 -20.53
CA LYS A 183 -9.53 -2.11 -19.77
C LYS A 183 -9.78 -2.88 -18.48
N ALA A 184 -10.01 -2.16 -17.39
CA ALA A 184 -10.33 -2.78 -16.11
C ALA A 184 -11.71 -3.48 -16.18
N GLY A 185 -11.84 -4.63 -15.52
CA GLY A 185 -13.05 -5.44 -15.49
C GLY A 185 -13.20 -6.42 -16.66
N HIS A 186 -12.38 -6.30 -17.71
CA HIS A 186 -12.37 -7.22 -18.85
C HIS A 186 -11.45 -8.43 -18.59
N ASN A 187 -11.77 -9.54 -19.26
CA ASN A 187 -11.00 -10.77 -19.21
C ASN A 187 -10.15 -10.90 -20.47
N TYR A 188 -8.84 -11.08 -20.27
CA TYR A 188 -7.89 -11.31 -21.36
C TYR A 188 -7.32 -12.71 -21.27
N ALA A 189 -7.25 -13.42 -22.40
CA ALA A 189 -6.71 -14.77 -22.48
C ALA A 189 -5.48 -14.81 -23.41
N PRO A 190 -4.30 -15.23 -22.93
CA PRO A 190 -3.15 -15.47 -23.79
C PRO A 190 -3.29 -16.83 -24.49
N ILE A 191 -3.18 -16.84 -25.81
CA ILE A 191 -3.22 -18.02 -26.66
C ILE A 191 -1.84 -18.21 -27.29
N TYR A 192 -1.22 -19.35 -27.03
CA TYR A 192 0.07 -19.75 -27.57
C TYR A 192 -0.17 -20.71 -28.73
N VAL A 193 0.47 -20.46 -29.88
CA VAL A 193 0.45 -21.33 -31.05
C VAL A 193 1.89 -21.64 -31.41
N PHE A 194 2.23 -22.92 -31.45
CA PHE A 194 3.55 -23.42 -31.82
C PHE A 194 3.43 -24.25 -33.10
N VAL A 195 4.21 -23.91 -34.12
CA VAL A 195 4.26 -24.62 -35.39
C VAL A 195 5.57 -25.38 -35.43
N ASP A 196 5.48 -26.71 -35.53
CA ASP A 196 6.64 -27.58 -35.64
C ASP A 196 7.26 -27.51 -37.05
N ASN A 197 8.45 -28.08 -37.24
CA ASN A 197 9.14 -28.17 -38.54
C ASN A 197 8.29 -28.89 -39.61
N ALA A 198 7.34 -29.74 -39.17
CA ALA A 198 6.38 -30.42 -40.05
C ALA A 198 5.19 -29.54 -40.47
N GLY A 199 5.09 -28.31 -39.98
CA GLY A 199 3.99 -27.39 -40.25
C GLY A 199 2.72 -27.62 -39.42
N THR A 200 2.75 -28.55 -38.47
CA THR A 200 1.59 -28.86 -37.62
C THR A 200 1.47 -27.84 -36.47
N PRO A 201 0.38 -27.05 -36.40
CA PRO A 201 0.18 -26.12 -35.30
C PRO A 201 -0.32 -26.84 -34.03
N ARG A 202 0.20 -26.44 -32.87
CA ARG A 202 -0.25 -26.83 -31.55
C ARG A 202 -0.66 -25.59 -30.77
N THR A 203 -1.91 -25.56 -30.33
CA THR A 203 -2.49 -24.43 -29.61
C THR A 203 -2.62 -24.73 -28.12
N VAL A 204 -2.19 -23.80 -27.28
CA VAL A 204 -2.34 -23.84 -25.82
C VAL A 204 -2.96 -22.55 -25.36
N VAL A 205 -3.97 -22.65 -24.50
CA VAL A 205 -4.58 -21.49 -23.84
C VAL A 205 -3.92 -21.32 -22.48
N GLY A 206 -3.45 -20.12 -22.18
CA GLY A 206 -2.94 -19.76 -20.86
C GLY A 206 -4.03 -19.30 -19.91
N ASP A 207 -3.60 -18.85 -18.72
CA ASP A 207 -4.52 -18.44 -17.67
C ASP A 207 -5.22 -17.12 -18.01
N VAL A 208 -6.50 -17.04 -17.67
CA VAL A 208 -7.30 -15.82 -17.88
C VAL A 208 -6.84 -14.75 -16.91
N ILE A 209 -6.59 -13.56 -17.45
CA ILE A 209 -6.10 -12.40 -16.72
C ILE A 209 -7.26 -11.42 -16.59
N LYS A 210 -7.63 -11.09 -15.35
CA LYS A 210 -8.63 -10.06 -15.03
C LYS A 210 -8.00 -8.97 -14.17
N PHE A 211 -8.21 -7.72 -14.55
CA PHE A 211 -7.73 -6.57 -13.80
C PHE A 211 -8.88 -5.89 -13.06
N THR A 212 -8.75 -5.75 -11.74
CA THR A 212 -9.67 -4.94 -10.93
C THR A 212 -9.43 -3.44 -11.16
N ALA A 213 -8.16 -3.07 -11.31
CA ALA A 213 -7.78 -1.68 -11.53
C ALA A 213 -6.45 -1.60 -12.28
N ILE A 214 -6.30 -0.56 -13.11
CA ILE A 214 -5.15 -0.33 -13.97
C ILE A 214 -4.81 1.15 -13.90
N VAL A 215 -3.52 1.46 -13.79
CA VAL A 215 -3.01 2.84 -13.85
C VAL A 215 -2.15 2.94 -15.10
N PHE A 216 -2.48 3.87 -15.98
CA PHE A 216 -1.72 4.07 -17.21
C PHE A 216 -1.65 5.55 -17.58
N GLN A 217 -0.62 5.90 -18.35
CA GLN A 217 -0.42 7.27 -18.83
C GLN A 217 -0.88 7.37 -20.28
N LYS A 218 -1.87 8.23 -20.54
CA LYS A 218 -2.35 8.57 -21.87
C LYS A 218 -1.93 9.99 -22.21
N GLY A 219 -0.82 10.11 -22.94
CA GLY A 219 -0.22 11.41 -23.27
C GLY A 219 0.27 12.14 -22.01
N ALA A 220 -0.21 13.36 -21.78
CA ALA A 220 0.10 14.13 -20.58
C ALA A 220 -0.78 13.77 -19.36
N SER A 221 -1.87 13.04 -19.55
CA SER A 221 -2.81 12.68 -18.48
C SER A 221 -2.56 11.28 -17.93
N LEU A 222 -2.67 11.12 -16.61
CA LEU A 222 -2.69 9.81 -15.97
C LEU A 222 -4.15 9.37 -15.81
N THR A 223 -4.45 8.13 -16.20
CA THR A 223 -5.79 7.56 -16.05
C THR A 223 -5.71 6.36 -15.12
N VAL A 224 -6.57 6.34 -14.10
CA VAL A 224 -6.82 5.19 -13.24
C VAL A 224 -8.15 4.59 -13.68
N SER A 225 -8.11 3.43 -14.31
CA SER A 225 -9.31 2.69 -14.73
C SER A 225 -9.65 1.63 -13.70
N LEU A 226 -10.91 1.57 -13.27
CA LEU A 226 -11.43 0.66 -12.26
C LEU A 226 -12.59 -0.18 -12.82
N ASP A 227 -12.67 -1.44 -12.40
CA ASP A 227 -13.78 -2.33 -12.69
C ASP A 227 -15.05 -1.87 -11.97
N SER A 228 -16.12 -1.63 -12.72
CA SER A 228 -17.44 -1.25 -12.18
C SER A 228 -18.00 -2.32 -11.23
N VAL A 229 -17.74 -3.62 -11.49
CA VAL A 229 -18.18 -4.71 -10.60
C VAL A 229 -17.54 -4.61 -9.22
N SER A 230 -16.26 -4.24 -9.19
CA SER A 230 -15.49 -4.19 -7.95
C SER A 230 -15.84 -2.95 -7.10
N VAL A 231 -16.38 -1.89 -7.74
CA VAL A 231 -16.78 -0.65 -7.06
C VAL A 231 -18.27 -0.67 -6.66
N PHE A 232 -19.16 -1.13 -7.54
CA PHE A 232 -20.62 -1.09 -7.34
C PHE A 232 -21.25 -2.48 -7.13
N GLY A 233 -20.46 -3.54 -7.04
CA GLY A 233 -20.94 -4.91 -6.84
C GLY A 233 -21.38 -5.62 -8.13
N PRO A 234 -21.84 -6.89 -8.01
CA PRO A 234 -22.08 -7.78 -9.15
C PRO A 234 -23.16 -7.31 -10.11
N THR A 235 -24.14 -6.54 -9.61
CA THR A 235 -25.26 -6.08 -10.43
C THR A 235 -24.92 -4.87 -11.29
N LYS A 236 -23.80 -4.17 -11.04
CA LYS A 236 -23.37 -2.90 -11.69
C LYS A 236 -24.39 -1.74 -11.69
N SER A 237 -25.62 -2.00 -11.26
CA SER A 237 -26.74 -1.06 -11.19
C SER A 237 -26.92 -0.47 -9.80
N MET A 238 -26.07 -0.82 -8.83
CA MET A 238 -26.13 -0.19 -7.53
C MET A 238 -25.75 1.27 -7.68
N LYS A 239 -26.65 2.14 -7.22
CA LYS A 239 -26.37 3.57 -7.13
C LYS A 239 -25.31 3.85 -6.07
N THR A 240 -25.19 2.99 -5.05
CA THR A 240 -24.26 3.12 -3.92
C THR A 240 -22.99 2.31 -4.13
N VAL A 241 -21.84 2.88 -3.77
CA VAL A 241 -20.56 2.18 -3.71
C VAL A 241 -20.64 1.00 -2.73
N ASP A 242 -20.03 -0.14 -3.09
CA ASP A 242 -19.89 -1.27 -2.18
C ASP A 242 -18.96 -0.92 -1.01
N LYS A 243 -19.44 -1.15 0.21
CA LYS A 243 -18.77 -0.72 1.44
C LYS A 243 -17.47 -1.48 1.71
N VAL A 244 -17.37 -2.72 1.25
CA VAL A 244 -16.23 -3.57 1.59
C VAL A 244 -15.13 -3.45 0.54
N GLN A 245 -15.45 -3.74 -0.72
CA GLN A 245 -14.44 -3.74 -1.79
C GLN A 245 -14.32 -2.38 -2.47
N GLY A 246 -15.47 -1.74 -2.77
CA GLY A 246 -15.51 -0.47 -3.49
C GLY A 246 -14.86 0.69 -2.73
N GLU A 247 -15.22 0.89 -1.46
CA GLU A 247 -14.61 1.93 -0.62
C GLU A 247 -13.10 1.70 -0.42
N ALA A 248 -12.67 0.45 -0.28
CA ALA A 248 -11.25 0.11 -0.16
C ALA A 248 -10.48 0.48 -1.44
N LEU A 249 -11.04 0.16 -2.62
CA LEU A 249 -10.44 0.49 -3.91
C LEU A 249 -10.38 1.99 -4.14
N LEU A 250 -11.48 2.71 -3.90
CA LEU A 250 -11.52 4.18 -4.04
C LEU A 250 -10.60 4.88 -3.03
N SER A 251 -10.52 4.37 -1.80
CA SER A 251 -9.58 4.87 -0.79
C SER A 251 -8.13 4.69 -1.22
N ALA A 252 -7.80 3.55 -1.82
CA ALA A 252 -6.45 3.31 -2.34
C ALA A 252 -6.14 4.17 -3.57
N THR A 253 -7.14 4.44 -4.43
CA THR A 253 -7.01 5.44 -5.51
C THR A 253 -6.77 6.84 -4.96
N ALA A 254 -7.51 7.26 -3.94
CA ALA A 254 -7.30 8.56 -3.30
C ALA A 254 -5.89 8.66 -2.69
N ASP A 255 -5.41 7.60 -2.04
CA ASP A 255 -4.04 7.54 -1.52
C ASP A 255 -2.98 7.62 -2.63
N LEU A 256 -3.21 6.99 -3.79
CA LEU A 256 -2.33 7.12 -4.97
C LEU A 256 -2.26 8.58 -5.44
N ILE A 257 -3.41 9.23 -5.59
CA ILE A 257 -3.52 10.64 -6.01
C ILE A 257 -2.79 11.55 -5.02
N LYS A 258 -3.02 11.38 -3.72
CA LYS A 258 -2.37 12.17 -2.65
C LYS A 258 -0.85 12.07 -2.67
N ARG A 259 -0.31 10.89 -3.00
CA ARG A 259 1.15 10.67 -3.04
C ARG A 259 1.80 11.36 -4.21
N ARG A 260 1.26 11.15 -5.41
CA ARG A 260 1.98 11.49 -6.64
C ARG A 260 1.50 12.78 -7.31
N TYR A 261 0.29 13.23 -7.01
CA TYR A 261 -0.44 14.18 -7.85
C TYR A 261 -1.23 15.21 -7.04
N TYR A 262 -0.52 15.93 -6.17
CA TYR A 262 -1.10 16.98 -5.35
C TYR A 262 -1.60 18.17 -6.22
N ASN A 263 -2.76 18.73 -5.90
CA ASN A 263 -3.39 19.88 -6.60
C ASN A 263 -3.72 19.69 -8.10
N LEU A 264 -3.69 18.48 -8.65
CA LEU A 264 -4.10 18.26 -10.04
C LEU A 264 -5.63 18.20 -10.17
N PRO A 265 -6.22 18.83 -11.22
CA PRO A 265 -7.62 18.66 -11.53
C PRO A 265 -7.93 17.20 -11.88
N VAL A 266 -8.98 16.67 -11.26
CA VAL A 266 -9.42 15.29 -11.41
C VAL A 266 -10.72 15.27 -12.20
N LYS A 267 -10.80 14.43 -13.22
CA LYS A 267 -12.02 14.19 -13.98
C LYS A 267 -12.45 12.73 -13.81
N VAL A 268 -13.64 12.52 -13.27
CA VAL A 268 -14.23 11.19 -13.06
C VAL A 268 -15.20 10.91 -14.21
N ASN A 269 -14.90 9.90 -15.02
CA ASN A 269 -15.78 9.41 -16.08
C ASN A 269 -16.33 8.05 -15.67
N VAL A 270 -17.66 7.91 -15.65
CA VAL A 270 -18.31 6.62 -15.38
C VAL A 270 -19.04 6.15 -16.61
N TYR A 271 -18.87 4.87 -16.97
CA TYR A 271 -19.54 4.22 -18.09
C TYR A 271 -20.53 3.20 -17.54
N ALA A 272 -21.82 3.41 -17.78
CA ALA A 272 -22.89 2.54 -17.29
C ALA A 272 -23.97 2.31 -18.33
N GLN A 273 -24.95 1.45 -18.03
CA GLN A 273 -26.00 1.06 -18.98
C GLN A 273 -26.90 2.23 -19.39
N THR A 274 -27.13 3.17 -18.49
CA THR A 274 -27.93 4.37 -18.75
C THR A 274 -27.16 5.60 -18.30
N LYS A 275 -27.34 6.70 -19.02
CA LYS A 275 -26.69 7.97 -18.70
C LYS A 275 -27.03 8.47 -17.30
N GLU A 276 -28.29 8.36 -16.87
CA GLU A 276 -28.73 8.76 -15.53
C GLU A 276 -28.04 7.97 -14.41
N LEU A 277 -27.84 6.66 -14.62
CA LEU A 277 -27.15 5.81 -13.66
C LEU A 277 -25.66 6.15 -13.60
N ALA A 278 -25.04 6.37 -14.76
CA ALA A 278 -23.65 6.80 -14.85
C ALA A 278 -23.42 8.14 -14.15
N GLU A 279 -24.29 9.13 -14.35
CA GLU A 279 -24.22 10.44 -13.70
C GLU A 279 -24.40 10.32 -12.18
N SER A 280 -25.36 9.51 -11.71
CA SER A 280 -25.55 9.24 -10.29
C SER A 280 -24.33 8.59 -9.65
N GLN A 281 -23.72 7.61 -10.34
CA GLN A 281 -22.52 6.92 -9.87
C GLN A 281 -21.29 7.85 -9.88
N ALA A 282 -21.13 8.66 -10.93
CA ALA A 282 -20.05 9.64 -11.04
C ALA A 282 -20.14 10.69 -9.91
N GLY A 283 -21.35 11.16 -9.58
CA GLY A 283 -21.58 12.08 -8.47
C GLY A 283 -21.14 11.50 -7.13
N GLN A 284 -21.43 10.23 -6.86
CA GLN A 284 -21.00 9.59 -5.61
C GLN A 284 -19.49 9.41 -5.51
N ILE A 285 -18.85 9.01 -6.60
CA ILE A 285 -17.38 8.87 -6.63
C ILE A 285 -16.73 10.24 -6.44
N ARG A 286 -17.28 11.29 -7.08
CA ARG A 286 -16.83 12.68 -6.90
C ARG A 286 -16.94 13.10 -5.44
N ASP A 287 -18.08 12.87 -4.80
CA ASP A 287 -18.30 13.27 -3.40
C ASP A 287 -17.38 12.48 -2.45
N PHE A 288 -17.17 11.18 -2.71
CA PHE A 288 -16.22 10.35 -1.96
C PHE A 288 -14.78 10.87 -2.10
N LEU A 289 -14.33 11.10 -3.34
CA LEU A 289 -12.98 11.62 -3.61
C LEU A 289 -12.81 13.05 -3.08
N GLY A 290 -13.83 13.90 -3.15
CA GLY A 290 -13.82 15.24 -2.58
C GLY A 290 -13.59 15.22 -1.08
N LYS A 291 -14.30 14.33 -0.36
CA LYS A 291 -14.10 14.11 1.07
C LYS A 291 -12.71 13.57 1.39
N GLU A 292 -12.24 12.58 0.62
CA GLU A 292 -10.96 11.93 0.88
C GLU A 292 -9.77 12.82 0.55
N LEU A 293 -9.77 13.47 -0.61
CA LEU A 293 -8.69 14.35 -1.07
C LEU A 293 -8.72 15.72 -0.36
N MET A 294 -9.85 16.08 0.27
CA MET A 294 -10.12 17.42 0.80
C MET A 294 -9.86 18.52 -0.23
N ALA A 295 -10.16 18.20 -1.49
CA ALA A 295 -10.09 19.11 -2.60
C ALA A 295 -11.38 19.96 -2.65
N GLY A 296 -11.26 21.23 -3.06
CA GLY A 296 -12.43 22.06 -3.31
C GLY A 296 -13.30 21.49 -4.44
N GLU A 297 -14.61 21.74 -4.39
CA GLU A 297 -15.59 21.21 -5.37
C GLU A 297 -15.23 21.55 -6.83
N SER A 298 -14.52 22.64 -7.08
CA SER A 298 -14.09 23.07 -8.40
C SER A 298 -12.94 22.25 -9.01
N VAL A 299 -12.30 21.37 -8.23
CA VAL A 299 -11.13 20.60 -8.66
C VAL A 299 -11.52 19.23 -9.24
N ILE A 300 -12.72 18.73 -8.90
CA ILE A 300 -13.18 17.40 -9.31
C ILE A 300 -14.40 17.53 -10.22
N ALA A 301 -14.21 17.26 -11.51
CA ALA A 301 -15.30 17.15 -12.48
C ALA A 301 -15.82 15.70 -12.55
N SER A 302 -17.11 15.52 -12.84
CA SER A 302 -17.73 14.21 -13.00
C SER A 302 -18.62 14.17 -14.24
N GLU A 303 -18.46 13.17 -15.08
CA GLU A 303 -19.26 12.94 -16.29
C GLU A 303 -19.72 11.48 -16.37
N GLY A 304 -20.97 11.27 -16.80
CA GLY A 304 -21.58 9.96 -17.03
C GLY A 304 -21.77 9.68 -18.52
N PHE A 305 -21.39 8.49 -18.95
CA PHE A 305 -21.52 8.00 -20.32
C PHE A 305 -22.34 6.72 -20.37
N GLU A 306 -23.12 6.57 -21.44
CA GLU A 306 -23.87 5.36 -21.74
C GLU A 306 -23.00 4.37 -22.52
N GLU A 307 -22.92 3.14 -22.04
CA GLU A 307 -22.13 2.08 -22.66
C GLU A 307 -22.72 0.69 -22.36
N SER A 308 -22.46 -0.27 -23.26
CA SER A 308 -22.86 -1.68 -23.09
C SER A 308 -22.32 -2.30 -21.80
N TYR A 309 -23.06 -3.25 -21.23
CA TYR A 309 -22.73 -3.94 -19.96
C TYR A 309 -21.30 -4.47 -19.89
N ALA A 310 -20.78 -5.01 -21.00
CA ALA A 310 -19.43 -5.55 -21.10
C ALA A 310 -18.35 -4.47 -20.88
N ARG A 311 -18.61 -3.24 -21.35
CA ARG A 311 -17.63 -2.14 -21.40
C ARG A 311 -17.75 -1.13 -20.25
N GLN A 312 -18.62 -1.42 -19.28
CA GLN A 312 -18.82 -0.58 -18.11
C GLN A 312 -17.58 -0.56 -17.21
N ARG A 313 -17.12 0.65 -16.91
CA ARG A 313 -15.91 0.92 -16.13
C ARG A 313 -15.94 2.32 -15.55
N ILE A 314 -14.96 2.64 -14.73
CA ILE A 314 -14.78 3.95 -14.13
C ILE A 314 -13.37 4.41 -14.48
N ASP A 315 -13.25 5.58 -15.12
CA ASP A 315 -11.97 6.16 -15.48
C ASP A 315 -11.77 7.46 -14.70
N ILE A 316 -10.78 7.50 -13.82
CA ILE A 316 -10.38 8.69 -13.06
C ILE A 316 -9.15 9.28 -13.74
N VAL A 317 -9.33 10.41 -14.42
CA VAL A 317 -8.32 11.10 -15.22
C VAL A 317 -7.73 12.25 -14.43
N LEU A 318 -6.42 12.23 -14.23
CA LEU A 318 -5.63 13.32 -13.67
C LEU A 318 -5.08 14.13 -14.83
N LEU A 319 -5.52 15.38 -14.94
CA LEU A 319 -5.11 16.28 -16.00
C LEU A 319 -3.84 17.02 -15.54
N ASN A 320 -2.70 16.68 -16.14
CA ASN A 320 -1.49 17.47 -15.97
C ASN A 320 -1.64 18.76 -16.78
N LYS A 321 -1.40 19.91 -16.15
CA LYS A 321 -1.47 21.21 -16.81
C LYS A 321 -0.21 21.51 -17.60
#